data_AF-A0A3P8ATF5-F1
#
_entry.id   AF-A0A3P8ATF5-F1
#
_cell.length_a   1.000
_cell.length_b   1.000
_cell.length_c   1.000
_cell.angle_alpha   90.00
_cell.angle_beta   90.00
_cell.angle_gamma   90.00
#
_symmetry.space_group_name_H-M   'P 1'
#
loop_
_entity.id
_entity.type
_entity.pdbx_description
1 polymer ?
#
loop_
_entity_poly.entity_id
_entity_poly.type
_entity_poly.pdbx_seq_one_letter_code
_entity_poly.pdbx_strand_id
1 'polypeptide(L)'
;MTLTDSTSVFKIQAIKYKVPSNCFQPTSPRSWLVNPLRLNPWWLIFLSMLPAMFFSILIAMDQNITSVIVNRKDNKIQKGYGYHLDLAVIALLMIMCSSFGIPFYVAATVVSLMHVHSLRLMSETAAPGEKPEFLGIREQRVTALTAHVFVALSLFITPVMKLIPVPVLLGIFLYMGIVSLHGQQFIDRLLIIFMPTKYQPDEPWLRKVRIKRVHLFTLIQLAAFIGLTVVEEIKMISMAFPLMLMVMVCIRKFVMEKIFLEKELRALDDPLPPWHEMIRPSNKPLMPTIDSDKTKKNEQTVELISRSFDC
;
A
#
# COMPACT_ATOMS: atom_id res chain seq x y z
N MET A 1 16.59 -41.87 27.19
CA MET A 1 17.27 -41.60 25.90
C MET A 1 16.51 -42.44 24.89
N THR A 2 15.51 -41.96 24.16
CA THR A 2 15.39 -40.73 23.37
C THR A 2 13.95 -40.18 23.43
N LEU A 3 13.84 -38.86 23.40
CA LEU A 3 12.61 -38.06 23.54
C LEU A 3 11.68 -38.20 22.31
N THR A 4 10.94 -39.29 22.18
CA THR A 4 9.98 -39.48 21.06
C THR A 4 8.54 -39.77 21.48
N ASP A 5 8.21 -39.72 22.77
CA ASP A 5 6.87 -40.14 23.24
C ASP A 5 6.00 -39.02 23.85
N SER A 6 6.41 -37.75 23.71
CA SER A 6 5.68 -36.59 24.26
C SER A 6 5.09 -35.65 23.19
N THR A 7 4.87 -36.13 21.95
CA THR A 7 4.24 -35.34 20.86
C THR A 7 2.94 -35.94 20.34
N SER A 8 2.35 -36.91 21.03
CA SER A 8 1.10 -37.59 20.63
C SER A 8 -0.18 -36.78 20.92
N VAL A 9 -0.11 -35.65 21.64
CA VAL A 9 -1.30 -34.85 22.02
C VAL A 9 -1.64 -33.74 21.00
N PHE A 10 -0.71 -33.35 20.12
CA PHE A 10 -0.94 -32.32 19.09
C PHE A 10 -0.83 -32.88 17.67
N LYS A 11 -1.60 -33.93 17.35
CA LYS A 11 -1.80 -34.35 15.95
C LYS A 11 -2.89 -33.49 15.28
N ILE A 12 -2.74 -32.16 15.37
CA ILE A 12 -3.55 -31.24 14.56
C ILE A 12 -3.06 -31.43 13.12
N GLN A 13 -3.92 -31.96 12.24
CA GLN A 13 -3.68 -31.94 10.81
C GLN A 13 -3.65 -30.48 10.35
N ALA A 14 -2.51 -29.82 10.51
CA ALA A 14 -2.30 -28.49 9.98
C ALA A 14 -2.49 -28.59 8.46
N ILE A 15 -3.35 -27.72 7.92
CA ILE A 15 -3.50 -27.56 6.47
C ILE A 15 -2.09 -27.24 5.95
N LYS A 16 -1.53 -28.15 5.15
CA LYS A 16 -0.19 -27.99 4.57
C LYS A 16 -0.34 -27.41 3.17
N TYR A 17 0.63 -26.59 2.79
CA TYR A 17 0.66 -26.00 1.47
C TYR A 17 0.78 -27.11 0.40
N LYS A 18 -0.12 -27.11 -0.58
CA LYS A 18 -0.07 -28.03 -1.72
C LYS A 18 0.87 -27.46 -2.79
N VAL A 19 2.18 -27.61 -2.57
CA VAL A 19 3.16 -27.26 -3.63
C VAL A 19 3.16 -28.43 -4.62
N PRO A 20 2.88 -28.18 -5.91
CA PRO A 20 3.08 -29.21 -6.93
C PRO A 20 4.55 -29.65 -6.88
N SER A 21 4.79 -30.94 -6.69
CA SER A 21 6.12 -31.55 -6.72
C SER A 21 6.66 -31.74 -8.13
N ASN A 22 5.80 -31.55 -9.14
CA ASN A 22 6.13 -31.75 -10.54
C ASN A 22 6.69 -30.46 -11.11
N CYS A 23 7.75 -30.60 -11.92
CA CYS A 23 8.47 -29.54 -12.61
C CYS A 23 7.55 -28.51 -13.29
N PHE A 24 8.07 -27.29 -13.43
CA PHE A 24 7.48 -26.14 -14.13
C PHE A 24 6.59 -26.55 -15.31
N GLN A 25 5.28 -26.63 -15.07
CA GLN A 25 4.27 -27.07 -16.04
C GLN A 25 3.14 -26.05 -16.12
N PRO A 26 2.62 -25.77 -17.32
CA PRO A 26 1.44 -24.92 -17.48
C PRO A 26 0.20 -25.60 -16.89
N THR A 27 -0.74 -24.78 -16.38
CA THR A 27 -2.00 -25.23 -15.75
C THR A 27 -2.87 -26.10 -16.67
N SER A 28 -2.69 -25.95 -17.99
CA SER A 28 -3.30 -26.78 -19.03
C SER A 28 -2.20 -27.29 -19.98
N PRO A 29 -2.40 -28.41 -20.71
CA PRO A 29 -1.42 -28.93 -21.67
C PRO A 29 -1.32 -28.00 -22.89
N ARG A 30 -0.69 -26.84 -22.69
CA ARG A 30 -0.60 -25.72 -23.63
C ARG A 30 0.87 -25.40 -23.88
N SER A 31 1.17 -24.93 -25.09
CA SER A 31 2.44 -24.24 -25.35
C SER A 31 2.57 -22.99 -24.47
N TRP A 32 3.78 -22.70 -24.00
CA TRP A 32 4.10 -21.54 -23.16
C TRP A 32 3.80 -20.21 -23.86
N LEU A 33 3.91 -20.15 -25.20
CA LEU A 33 3.54 -18.96 -25.96
C LEU A 33 2.07 -19.03 -26.37
N VAL A 34 1.31 -18.02 -25.98
CA VAL A 34 -0.09 -17.85 -26.35
C VAL A 34 -0.18 -17.38 -27.79
N ASN A 35 -0.72 -18.21 -28.69
CA ASN A 35 -1.01 -17.79 -30.06
C ASN A 35 -2.36 -17.03 -30.12
N PRO A 36 -2.37 -15.70 -30.32
CA PRO A 36 -3.62 -14.92 -30.39
C PRO A 36 -4.41 -15.16 -31.69
N LEU A 37 -3.78 -15.73 -32.71
CA LEU A 37 -4.38 -15.94 -34.04
C LEU A 37 -5.14 -17.26 -34.19
N ARG A 38 -5.06 -18.17 -33.20
CA ARG A 38 -5.83 -19.43 -33.21
C ARG A 38 -7.25 -19.28 -32.64
N LEU A 39 -7.67 -18.07 -32.30
CA LEU A 39 -9.01 -17.79 -31.79
C LEU A 39 -10.02 -17.80 -32.95
N ASN A 40 -10.78 -18.89 -33.03
CA ASN A 40 -12.02 -18.96 -33.79
C ASN A 40 -13.16 -18.83 -32.78
N PRO A 41 -14.09 -17.85 -32.88
CA PRO A 41 -14.29 -16.80 -33.91
C PRO A 41 -13.53 -15.46 -33.72
N TRP A 42 -13.22 -14.75 -34.83
CA TRP A 42 -12.36 -13.55 -34.89
C TRP A 42 -12.89 -12.29 -34.17
N TRP A 43 -14.22 -12.11 -34.11
CA TRP A 43 -14.90 -11.02 -33.38
C TRP A 43 -14.56 -10.96 -31.87
N LEU A 44 -14.04 -12.05 -31.29
CA LEU A 44 -13.68 -12.13 -29.88
C LEU A 44 -12.50 -11.20 -29.53
N ILE A 45 -11.63 -10.92 -30.51
CA ILE A 45 -10.52 -9.97 -30.37
C ILE A 45 -11.07 -8.57 -30.10
N PHE A 46 -12.05 -8.12 -30.90
CA PHE A 46 -12.69 -6.82 -30.72
C PHE A 46 -13.46 -6.74 -29.40
N LEU A 47 -14.17 -7.81 -29.04
CA LEU A 47 -14.89 -7.88 -27.77
C LEU A 47 -13.94 -7.81 -26.56
N SER A 48 -12.73 -8.38 -26.66
CA SER A 48 -11.72 -8.38 -25.60
C SER A 48 -11.10 -7.00 -25.34
N MET A 49 -11.23 -6.05 -26.26
CA MET A 49 -10.71 -4.69 -26.11
C MET A 49 -11.43 -3.92 -25.00
N LEU A 50 -12.74 -4.16 -24.82
CA LEU A 50 -13.54 -3.54 -23.78
C LEU A 50 -13.09 -3.93 -22.36
N PRO A 51 -13.01 -5.23 -21.98
CA PRO A 51 -12.50 -5.60 -20.67
C PRO A 51 -11.02 -5.21 -20.50
N ALA A 52 -10.20 -5.26 -21.56
CA ALA A 52 -8.81 -4.79 -21.50
C ALA A 52 -8.70 -3.30 -21.12
N MET A 53 -9.59 -2.46 -21.65
CA MET A 53 -9.67 -1.04 -21.27
C MET A 53 -10.00 -0.87 -19.78
N PHE A 54 -10.99 -1.62 -19.26
CA PHE A 54 -11.33 -1.59 -17.83
C PHE A 54 -10.18 -2.07 -16.95
N PHE A 55 -9.52 -3.16 -17.30
CA PHE A 55 -8.35 -3.67 -16.55
C PHE A 55 -7.18 -2.69 -16.57
N SER A 56 -6.93 -2.02 -17.70
CA SER A 56 -5.88 -0.99 -17.78
C SER A 56 -6.12 0.15 -16.79
N ILE A 57 -7.35 0.64 -16.72
CA ILE A 57 -7.74 1.69 -15.76
C ILE A 57 -7.57 1.19 -14.32
N LEU A 58 -7.95 -0.07 -14.05
CA LEU A 58 -7.84 -0.67 -12.72
C LEU A 58 -6.39 -0.76 -12.26
N ILE A 59 -5.51 -1.28 -13.11
CA ILE A 59 -4.09 -1.44 -12.78
C ILE A 59 -3.40 -0.09 -12.64
N ALA A 60 -3.73 0.88 -13.52
CA ALA A 60 -3.18 2.23 -13.42
C ALA A 60 -3.62 2.93 -12.11
N MET A 61 -4.88 2.80 -11.72
CA MET A 61 -5.38 3.38 -10.47
C MET A 61 -4.73 2.72 -9.25
N ASP A 62 -4.66 1.40 -9.21
CA ASP A 62 -4.07 0.68 -8.08
C ASP A 62 -2.57 0.99 -7.93
N GLN A 63 -1.84 1.06 -9.05
CA GLN A 63 -0.45 1.49 -9.04
C GLN A 63 -0.29 2.90 -8.52
N ASN A 64 -1.06 3.85 -9.04
CA ASN A 64 -0.95 5.25 -8.63
C ASN A 64 -1.29 5.45 -7.15
N ILE A 65 -2.33 4.77 -6.65
CA ILE A 65 -2.71 4.83 -5.24
C ILE A 65 -1.62 4.22 -4.39
N THR A 66 -1.14 3.03 -4.74
CA THR A 66 -0.06 2.37 -3.99
C THR A 66 1.20 3.23 -3.95
N SER A 67 1.61 3.78 -5.09
CA SER A 67 2.79 4.64 -5.18
C SER A 67 2.62 5.94 -4.40
N VAL A 68 1.43 6.55 -4.37
CA VAL A 68 1.16 7.73 -3.53
C VAL A 68 1.20 7.40 -2.04
N ILE A 69 0.65 6.25 -1.63
CA ILE A 69 0.67 5.83 -0.22
C ILE A 69 2.10 5.53 0.24
N VAL A 70 2.90 4.86 -0.58
CA VAL A 70 4.32 4.59 -0.29
C VAL A 70 5.15 5.87 -0.27
N ASN A 71 4.88 6.80 -1.20
CA ASN A 71 5.59 8.07 -1.33
C ASN A 71 5.02 9.19 -0.44
N ARG A 72 4.24 8.85 0.59
CA ARG A 72 3.67 9.83 1.50
C ARG A 72 4.79 10.63 2.18
N LYS A 73 4.59 11.94 2.36
CA LYS A 73 5.58 12.84 2.96
C LYS A 73 6.05 12.40 4.36
N ASP A 74 5.17 11.73 5.10
CA ASP A 74 5.46 11.16 6.42
C ASP A 74 6.62 10.16 6.41
N ASN A 75 6.87 9.53 5.26
CA ASN A 75 7.95 8.55 5.10
C ASN A 75 9.33 9.21 4.91
N LYS A 76 9.40 10.54 4.70
CA LYS A 76 10.66 11.30 4.54
C LYS A 76 11.64 10.66 3.55
N ILE A 77 11.12 10.22 2.41
CA ILE A 77 11.90 9.66 1.30
C ILE A 77 12.70 10.80 0.66
N GLN A 78 13.99 10.58 0.39
CA GLN A 78 14.92 11.63 -0.07
C GLN A 78 15.05 11.67 -1.59
N LYS A 79 14.85 10.54 -2.30
CA LYS A 79 14.94 10.51 -3.76
C LYS A 79 13.61 10.87 -4.42
N GLY A 80 13.73 11.45 -5.62
CA GLY A 80 12.59 11.88 -6.43
C GLY A 80 11.67 10.73 -6.88
N TYR A 81 10.44 11.11 -7.23
CA TYR A 81 9.38 10.17 -7.62
C TYR A 81 9.43 9.81 -9.11
N GLY A 82 9.03 8.57 -9.44
CA GLY A 82 9.04 8.03 -10.80
C GLY A 82 7.69 7.48 -11.27
N TYR A 83 6.57 8.15 -11.01
CA TYR A 83 5.22 7.62 -11.29
C TYR A 83 5.01 7.18 -12.76
N HIS A 84 5.46 7.98 -13.73
CA HIS A 84 5.31 7.63 -15.15
C HIS A 84 6.19 6.45 -15.57
N LEU A 85 7.42 6.39 -15.05
CA LEU A 85 8.34 5.29 -15.33
C LEU A 85 7.79 3.97 -14.78
N ASP A 86 7.24 4.01 -13.56
CA ASP A 86 6.63 2.88 -12.88
C ASP A 86 5.45 2.31 -13.69
N LEU A 87 4.56 3.18 -14.18
CA LEU A 87 3.45 2.78 -15.04
C LEU A 87 3.93 2.17 -16.37
N ALA A 88 4.98 2.73 -16.98
CA ALA A 88 5.54 2.20 -18.24
C ALA A 88 6.18 0.82 -18.05
N VAL A 89 6.88 0.60 -16.94
CA VAL A 89 7.49 -0.70 -16.61
C VAL A 89 6.41 -1.77 -16.39
N ILE A 90 5.33 -1.44 -15.68
CA ILE A 90 4.22 -2.38 -15.47
C ILE A 90 3.50 -2.69 -16.78
N ALA A 91 3.29 -1.69 -17.64
CA ALA A 91 2.71 -1.91 -18.96
C ALA A 91 3.55 -2.89 -19.80
N LEU A 92 4.88 -2.74 -19.80
CA LEU A 92 5.79 -3.66 -20.47
C LEU A 92 5.73 -5.08 -19.87
N LEU A 93 5.75 -5.19 -18.53
CA LEU A 93 5.63 -6.47 -17.83
C LEU A 93 4.30 -7.18 -18.14
N MET A 94 3.19 -6.44 -18.25
CA MET A 94 1.90 -7.00 -18.63
C MET A 94 1.91 -7.58 -20.05
N ILE A 95 2.55 -6.91 -21.02
CA ILE A 95 2.69 -7.42 -22.38
C ILE A 95 3.47 -8.75 -22.37
N MET A 96 4.54 -8.81 -21.59
CA MET A 96 5.32 -10.05 -21.43
C MET A 96 4.48 -11.16 -20.77
N CYS A 97 3.86 -10.91 -19.60
CA CYS A 97 3.04 -11.90 -18.91
C CYS A 97 1.86 -12.40 -19.76
N SER A 98 1.21 -11.50 -20.51
CA SER A 98 0.11 -11.83 -21.42
C SER A 98 0.57 -12.75 -22.55
N SER A 99 1.76 -12.50 -23.12
CA SER A 99 2.36 -13.34 -24.16
C SER A 99 2.64 -14.77 -23.67
N PHE A 100 3.05 -14.92 -22.41
CA PHE A 100 3.29 -16.22 -21.75
C PHE A 100 2.03 -16.85 -21.14
N GLY A 101 0.90 -16.14 -21.12
CA GLY A 101 -0.36 -16.61 -20.52
C GLY A 101 -0.30 -16.77 -18.99
N ILE A 102 0.61 -16.04 -18.34
CA ILE A 102 0.78 -16.03 -16.88
C ILE A 102 -0.13 -14.92 -16.31
N PRO A 103 -0.69 -15.08 -15.09
CA PRO A 103 -1.47 -14.03 -14.45
C PRO A 103 -0.73 -12.69 -14.42
N PHE A 104 -1.47 -11.59 -14.63
CA PHE A 104 -0.91 -10.25 -14.54
C PHE A 104 -0.54 -9.90 -13.10
N TYR A 105 0.48 -9.06 -12.96
CA TYR A 105 0.97 -8.58 -11.68
C TYR A 105 0.37 -7.22 -11.35
N VAL A 106 0.03 -7.00 -10.08
CA VAL A 106 -0.53 -5.75 -9.55
C VAL A 106 0.31 -5.34 -8.33
N ALA A 107 0.46 -4.03 -8.10
CA ALA A 107 1.15 -3.56 -6.90
C ALA A 107 0.42 -3.97 -5.62
N ALA A 108 1.17 -4.56 -4.69
CA ALA A 108 0.64 -4.99 -3.41
C ALA A 108 0.89 -3.92 -2.34
N THR A 109 -0.13 -3.11 -2.01
CA THR A 109 -0.03 -1.99 -1.05
C THR A 109 0.49 -2.42 0.32
N VAL A 110 -0.13 -3.42 0.95
CA VAL A 110 0.24 -3.85 2.31
C VAL A 110 1.68 -4.38 2.35
N VAL A 111 2.06 -5.21 1.39
CA VAL A 111 3.42 -5.77 1.32
C VAL A 111 4.45 -4.67 1.08
N SER A 112 4.14 -3.70 0.21
CA SER A 112 5.03 -2.58 -0.08
C SER A 112 5.23 -1.69 1.15
N LEU A 113 4.16 -1.43 1.92
CA LEU A 113 4.24 -0.72 3.18
C LEU A 113 5.03 -1.48 4.25
N MET A 114 4.90 -2.80 4.31
CA MET A 114 5.70 -3.61 5.23
C MET A 114 7.18 -3.61 4.86
N HIS A 115 7.49 -3.64 3.57
CA HIS A 115 8.86 -3.49 3.09
C HIS A 115 9.45 -2.14 3.50
N VAL A 116 8.71 -1.06 3.29
CA VAL A 116 9.10 0.30 3.69
C VAL A 116 9.27 0.40 5.21
N HIS A 117 8.34 -0.16 5.98
CA HIS A 117 8.40 -0.16 7.44
C HIS A 117 9.63 -0.92 7.96
N SER A 118 10.05 -1.99 7.30
CA SER A 118 11.27 -2.73 7.66
C SER A 118 12.57 -1.94 7.43
N LEU A 119 12.51 -0.88 6.62
CA LEU A 119 13.64 0.00 6.29
C LEU A 119 13.60 1.33 7.06
N ARG A 120 12.72 1.45 8.05
CA ARG A 120 12.50 2.65 8.85
C ARG A 120 13.66 2.85 9.83
N LEU A 121 14.30 4.01 9.80
CA LEU A 121 15.34 4.40 10.75
C LEU A 121 14.73 5.26 11.86
N MET A 122 14.90 4.79 13.10
CA MET A 122 14.54 5.51 14.31
C MET A 122 15.82 6.04 14.96
N SER A 123 15.75 7.21 15.59
CA SER A 123 16.88 7.80 16.31
C SER A 123 17.27 6.93 17.50
N GLU A 124 18.56 6.58 17.58
CA GLU A 124 19.13 5.81 18.69
C GLU A 124 19.39 6.69 19.93
N THR A 125 19.42 8.02 19.77
CA THR A 125 19.76 8.97 20.83
C THR A 125 18.50 9.68 21.34
N ALA A 126 17.62 8.95 22.02
CA ALA A 126 16.54 9.55 22.79
C ALA A 126 17.03 9.78 24.23
N ALA A 127 16.92 11.01 24.73
CA ALA A 127 17.08 11.24 26.17
C ALA A 127 16.09 10.35 26.95
N PRO A 128 16.42 9.86 28.16
CA PRO A 128 15.54 8.97 28.92
C PRO A 128 14.14 9.59 29.08
N GLY A 129 13.13 8.98 28.45
CA GLY A 129 11.74 9.47 28.48
C GLY A 129 11.23 10.13 27.20
N GLU A 130 12.10 10.38 26.21
CA GLU A 130 11.70 10.88 24.89
C GLU A 130 11.36 9.71 23.94
N LYS A 131 10.31 9.87 23.12
CA LYS A 131 9.96 8.86 22.13
C LYS A 131 11.01 8.89 21.00
N PRO A 132 11.44 7.74 20.47
CA PRO A 132 12.44 7.73 19.41
C PRO A 132 11.91 8.51 18.19
N GLU A 133 12.66 9.52 17.77
CA GLU A 133 12.28 10.33 16.62
C GLU A 133 12.51 9.57 15.32
N PHE A 134 11.59 9.72 14.38
CA PHE A 134 11.70 9.11 13.06
C PHE A 134 12.63 9.93 12.14
N LEU A 135 13.80 9.38 11.81
CA LEU A 135 14.82 10.06 11.01
C LEU A 135 14.55 9.97 9.50
N GLY A 136 14.10 8.81 9.01
CA GLY A 136 13.80 8.58 7.59
C GLY A 136 13.84 7.10 7.20
N ILE A 137 13.72 6.81 5.90
CA ILE A 137 13.79 5.44 5.36
C ILE A 137 15.10 5.24 4.61
N ARG A 138 15.71 4.08 4.82
CA ARG A 138 16.87 3.65 4.03
C ARG A 138 16.41 3.12 2.67
N GLU A 139 16.57 3.92 1.63
CA GLU A 139 16.17 3.52 0.28
C GLU A 139 17.18 2.55 -0.36
N GLN A 140 16.79 1.29 -0.50
CA GLN A 140 17.62 0.24 -1.07
C GLN A 140 16.94 -0.46 -2.25
N ARG A 141 17.70 -0.73 -3.32
CA ARG A 141 17.23 -1.51 -4.48
C ARG A 141 17.46 -3.01 -4.30
N VAL A 142 18.52 -3.36 -3.57
CA VAL A 142 19.00 -4.75 -3.42
C VAL A 142 18.03 -5.60 -2.60
N THR A 143 17.38 -5.03 -1.58
CA THR A 143 16.46 -5.76 -0.70
C THR A 143 15.26 -6.30 -1.46
N ALA A 144 14.63 -5.46 -2.29
CA ALA A 144 13.51 -5.86 -3.14
C ALA A 144 13.95 -6.89 -4.19
N LEU A 145 15.09 -6.68 -4.86
CA LEU A 145 15.61 -7.63 -5.85
C LEU A 145 15.89 -8.99 -5.21
N THR A 146 16.55 -8.99 -4.05
CA THR A 146 16.91 -10.20 -3.31
C THR A 146 15.67 -10.97 -2.88
N ALA A 147 14.61 -10.28 -2.43
CA ALA A 147 13.34 -10.92 -2.10
C ALA A 147 12.72 -11.64 -3.32
N HIS A 148 12.69 -10.99 -4.49
CA HIS A 148 12.17 -11.61 -5.72
C HIS A 148 13.05 -12.79 -6.19
N VAL A 149 14.36 -12.71 -6.03
CA VAL A 149 15.28 -13.84 -6.29
C VAL A 149 14.98 -15.01 -5.35
N PHE A 150 14.74 -14.76 -4.07
CA PHE A 150 14.34 -15.81 -3.13
C PHE A 150 12.98 -16.41 -3.46
N VAL A 151 12.01 -15.62 -3.94
CA VAL A 151 10.73 -16.15 -4.45
C VAL A 151 10.97 -17.07 -5.65
N ALA A 152 11.85 -16.71 -6.59
CA ALA A 152 12.20 -17.58 -7.70
C ALA A 152 12.92 -18.86 -7.25
N LEU A 153 13.86 -18.75 -6.30
CA LEU A 153 14.61 -19.87 -5.74
C LEU A 153 13.74 -20.80 -4.88
N SER A 154 12.63 -20.29 -4.33
CA SER A 154 11.72 -21.05 -3.47
C SER A 154 11.17 -22.32 -4.12
N LEU A 155 11.11 -22.36 -5.46
CA LEU A 155 10.73 -23.55 -6.24
C LEU A 155 11.66 -24.73 -5.98
N PHE A 156 12.97 -24.49 -5.82
CA PHE A 156 13.95 -25.54 -5.51
C PHE A 156 13.90 -25.94 -4.02
N ILE A 157 13.44 -25.04 -3.15
CA ILE A 157 13.37 -25.21 -1.69
C ILE A 157 11.97 -25.73 -1.25
N THR A 158 11.12 -26.11 -2.21
CA THR A 158 9.81 -26.73 -2.01
C THR A 158 9.71 -27.76 -0.85
N PRO A 159 10.62 -28.72 -0.67
CA PRO A 159 10.52 -29.69 0.43
C PRO A 159 10.61 -29.04 1.82
N VAL A 160 11.38 -27.95 1.97
CA VAL A 160 11.51 -27.20 3.23
C VAL A 160 10.27 -26.32 3.45
N MET A 161 9.73 -25.71 2.40
CA MET A 161 8.50 -24.89 2.50
C MET A 161 7.29 -25.69 2.98
N LYS A 162 7.21 -26.99 2.69
CA LYS A 162 6.14 -27.88 3.18
C LYS A 162 6.17 -28.10 4.70
N LEU A 163 7.27 -27.77 5.38
CA LEU A 163 7.39 -27.84 6.84
C LEU A 163 6.68 -26.67 7.52
N ILE A 164 6.45 -25.57 6.81
CA ILE A 164 5.84 -24.36 7.36
C ILE A 164 4.32 -24.56 7.44
N PRO A 165 3.72 -24.57 8.64
CA PRO A 165 2.29 -24.75 8.80
C PRO A 165 1.53 -23.48 8.38
N VAL A 166 0.42 -23.63 7.64
CA VAL A 166 -0.40 -22.50 7.17
C VAL A 166 -0.87 -21.56 8.31
N PRO A 167 -1.22 -22.03 9.52
CA PRO A 167 -1.55 -21.15 10.65
C PRO A 167 -0.47 -20.12 11.00
N VAL A 168 0.80 -20.42 10.81
CA VAL A 168 1.90 -19.47 11.07
C VAL A 168 1.88 -18.36 10.03
N LEU A 169 1.66 -18.68 8.75
CA LEU A 169 1.54 -17.70 7.68
C LEU A 169 0.34 -16.78 7.92
N LEU A 170 -0.80 -17.32 8.36
CA LEU A 170 -1.97 -16.52 8.73
C LEU A 170 -1.67 -15.54 9.88
N GLY A 171 -0.87 -15.95 10.86
CA GLY A 171 -0.39 -15.06 11.92
C GLY A 171 0.48 -13.91 11.39
N ILE A 172 1.38 -14.20 10.44
CA ILE A 172 2.21 -13.17 9.79
C ILE A 172 1.33 -12.24 8.95
N PHE A 173 0.36 -12.76 8.19
CA PHE A 173 -0.59 -11.93 7.43
C PHE A 173 -1.42 -11.01 8.33
N LEU A 174 -1.91 -11.53 9.47
CA LEU A 174 -2.62 -10.72 10.45
C LEU A 174 -1.73 -9.61 11.04
N TYR A 175 -0.48 -9.95 11.40
CA TYR A 175 0.50 -8.98 11.88
C TYR A 175 0.76 -7.88 10.84
N MET A 176 1.00 -8.25 9.58
CA MET A 176 1.19 -7.29 8.49
C MET A 176 -0.03 -6.39 8.31
N GLY A 177 -1.24 -6.95 8.43
CA GLY A 177 -2.48 -6.19 8.41
C GLY A 177 -2.52 -5.14 9.53
N ILE A 178 -2.29 -5.54 10.78
CA ILE A 178 -2.34 -4.64 11.94
C ILE A 178 -1.26 -3.54 11.85
N VAL A 179 -0.02 -3.89 11.50
CA VAL A 179 1.07 -2.92 11.40
C VAL A 179 0.87 -1.96 10.23
N SER A 180 0.24 -2.40 9.13
CA SER A 180 -0.08 -1.51 8.00
C SER A 180 -1.09 -0.40 8.34
N LEU A 181 -1.94 -0.64 9.36
CA LEU A 181 -2.90 0.33 9.86
C LEU A 181 -2.25 1.37 10.79
N HIS A 182 -1.09 1.06 11.37
CA HIS A 182 -0.39 1.97 12.27
C HIS A 182 0.21 3.15 11.51
N GLY A 183 -0.06 4.37 11.97
CA GLY A 183 0.34 5.61 11.27
C GLY A 183 -0.60 6.04 10.15
N GLN A 184 -1.78 5.41 10.01
CA GLN A 184 -2.87 5.94 9.21
C GLN A 184 -3.67 6.95 10.03
N GLN A 185 -3.70 8.22 9.61
CA GLN A 185 -4.44 9.29 10.29
C GLN A 185 -5.93 8.96 10.48
N PHE A 186 -6.53 8.15 9.60
CA PHE A 186 -7.90 7.68 9.78
C PHE A 186 -8.05 6.81 11.05
N ILE A 187 -7.13 5.88 11.27
CA ILE A 187 -7.15 4.98 12.44
C ILE A 187 -6.86 5.76 13.71
N ASP A 188 -5.90 6.67 13.70
CA ASP A 188 -5.59 7.52 14.87
C ASP A 188 -6.81 8.35 15.29
N ARG A 189 -7.52 8.92 14.30
CA ARG A 189 -8.75 9.67 14.55
C ARG A 189 -9.93 8.77 14.99
N LEU A 190 -10.00 7.54 14.50
CA LEU A 190 -10.98 6.55 14.94
C LEU A 190 -10.74 6.15 16.40
N LEU A 191 -9.48 5.93 16.79
CA LEU A 191 -9.09 5.62 18.17
C LEU A 191 -9.42 6.77 19.13
N ILE A 192 -9.29 8.01 18.67
CA ILE A 192 -9.65 9.21 19.45
C ILE A 192 -11.14 9.27 19.82
N ILE A 193 -12.05 8.67 19.03
CA ILE A 193 -13.47 8.57 19.43
C ILE A 193 -13.64 7.77 20.73
N PHE A 194 -12.80 6.77 20.94
CA PHE A 194 -12.86 5.90 22.12
C PHE A 194 -11.97 6.38 23.28
N MET A 195 -11.20 7.45 23.09
CA MET A 195 -10.27 7.99 24.08
C MET A 195 -10.90 9.18 24.82
N PRO A 196 -10.90 9.22 26.15
CA PRO A 196 -11.38 10.38 26.89
C PRO A 196 -10.43 11.57 26.69
N THR A 197 -10.97 12.79 26.73
CA THR A 197 -10.27 14.04 26.41
C THR A 197 -8.99 14.28 27.21
N LYS A 198 -8.86 13.68 28.40
CA LYS A 198 -7.67 13.82 29.26
C LYS A 198 -6.43 13.09 28.73
N TYR A 199 -6.60 11.99 28.01
CA TYR A 199 -5.48 11.15 27.54
C TYR A 199 -5.15 11.36 26.06
N GLN A 200 -5.73 12.40 25.44
CA GLN A 200 -5.61 12.62 24.01
C GLN A 200 -4.17 13.05 23.63
N PRO A 201 -3.59 12.49 22.56
CA PRO A 201 -2.24 12.84 22.14
C PRO A 201 -2.15 14.30 21.65
N ASP A 202 -0.99 14.91 21.87
CA ASP A 202 -0.67 16.29 21.48
C ASP A 202 -0.36 16.40 19.98
N GLU A 203 -1.36 16.19 19.14
CA GLU A 203 -1.22 16.30 17.69
C GLU A 203 -1.47 17.74 17.17
N PRO A 204 -0.66 18.25 16.21
CA PRO A 204 -0.79 19.62 15.71
C PRO A 204 -2.15 19.96 15.09
N TRP A 205 -2.83 18.97 14.51
CA TRP A 205 -4.15 19.13 13.89
C TRP A 205 -5.27 19.21 14.93
N LEU A 206 -5.10 18.56 16.09
CA LEU A 206 -6.07 18.58 17.17
C LEU A 206 -6.15 19.94 17.87
N ARG A 207 -5.04 20.70 17.89
CA ARG A 207 -5.00 22.06 18.44
C ARG A 207 -5.76 23.08 17.59
N LYS A 208 -5.94 22.81 16.29
CA LYS A 208 -6.52 23.74 15.32
C LYS A 208 -8.04 23.60 15.18
N VAL A 209 -8.60 22.42 15.46
CA VAL A 209 -10.00 22.08 15.17
C VAL A 209 -10.71 21.59 16.42
N ARG A 210 -11.97 21.99 16.61
CA ARG A 210 -12.79 21.52 17.74
C ARG A 210 -13.06 20.01 17.63
N ILE A 211 -12.89 19.28 18.74
CA ILE A 211 -13.06 17.82 18.84
C ILE A 211 -14.38 17.30 18.25
N LYS A 212 -15.51 18.00 18.50
CA LYS A 212 -16.83 17.62 17.94
C LYS A 212 -16.84 17.54 16.41
N ARG A 213 -16.11 18.45 15.74
CA ARG A 213 -16.00 18.47 14.28
C ARG A 213 -15.07 17.37 13.76
N VAL A 214 -14.02 17.04 14.53
CA VAL A 214 -13.17 15.88 14.24
C VAL A 214 -14.01 14.59 14.26
N HIS A 215 -14.83 14.39 15.30
CA HIS A 215 -15.70 13.21 15.39
C HIS A 215 -16.72 13.11 14.25
N LEU A 216 -17.33 14.24 13.86
CA LEU A 216 -18.23 14.28 12.71
C LEU A 216 -17.50 13.89 11.41
N PHE A 217 -16.29 14.41 11.22
CA PHE A 217 -15.46 14.09 10.04
C PHE A 217 -15.13 12.59 9.98
N THR A 218 -14.68 12.03 11.10
CA THR A 218 -14.38 10.59 11.19
C THR A 218 -15.60 9.71 11.01
N LEU A 219 -16.78 10.14 11.48
CA LEU A 219 -18.02 9.39 11.31
C LEU A 219 -18.42 9.33 9.83
N ILE A 220 -18.28 10.45 9.11
CA ILE A 220 -18.53 10.49 7.67
C ILE A 220 -17.54 9.58 6.94
N GLN A 221 -16.24 9.62 7.29
CA GLN A 221 -15.23 8.72 6.71
C GLN A 221 -15.49 7.24 7.01
N LEU A 222 -15.94 6.92 8.23
CA LEU A 222 -16.28 5.56 8.62
C LEU A 222 -17.52 5.05 7.88
N ALA A 223 -18.57 5.87 7.76
CA ALA A 223 -19.77 5.53 7.00
C ALA A 223 -19.44 5.31 5.51
N ALA A 224 -18.58 6.17 4.96
CA ALA A 224 -18.00 6.04 3.63
C ALA A 224 -17.28 4.69 3.46
N PHE A 225 -16.35 4.36 4.36
CA PHE A 225 -15.60 3.11 4.35
C PHE A 225 -16.50 1.87 4.43
N ILE A 226 -17.46 1.84 5.36
CA ILE A 226 -18.43 0.75 5.50
C ILE A 226 -19.25 0.60 4.22
N GLY A 227 -19.69 1.72 3.62
CA GLY A 227 -20.39 1.72 2.34
C GLY A 227 -19.57 1.06 1.23
N LEU A 228 -18.25 1.32 1.17
CA LEU A 228 -17.37 0.66 0.21
C LEU A 228 -17.26 -0.85 0.47
N THR A 229 -17.08 -1.26 1.73
CA THR A 229 -17.00 -2.68 2.09
C THR A 229 -18.25 -3.44 1.67
N VAL A 230 -19.44 -2.85 1.87
CA VAL A 230 -20.70 -3.46 1.44
C VAL A 230 -20.78 -3.59 -0.09
N VAL A 231 -20.29 -2.59 -0.82
CA VAL A 231 -20.27 -2.61 -2.29
C VAL A 231 -19.27 -3.65 -2.82
N GLU A 232 -18.14 -3.83 -2.14
CA GLU A 232 -17.09 -4.78 -2.53
C GLU A 232 -17.53 -6.25 -2.40
N GLU A 233 -18.37 -6.57 -1.41
CA GLU A 233 -18.96 -7.92 -1.25
C GLU A 233 -19.86 -8.34 -2.45
N ILE A 234 -20.35 -7.37 -3.23
CA ILE A 234 -21.17 -7.62 -4.41
C ILE A 234 -20.26 -8.00 -5.59
N LYS A 235 -20.13 -9.30 -5.85
CA LYS A 235 -19.27 -9.88 -6.92
C LYS A 235 -19.41 -9.22 -8.30
N MET A 236 -20.60 -8.74 -8.66
CA MET A 236 -20.86 -8.08 -9.94
C MET A 236 -20.23 -6.68 -10.04
N ILE A 237 -20.12 -5.98 -8.91
CA ILE A 237 -19.65 -4.60 -8.81
C ILE A 237 -18.17 -4.55 -8.41
N SER A 238 -17.63 -5.62 -7.79
CA SER A 238 -16.22 -5.75 -7.40
C SER A 238 -15.23 -5.46 -8.54
N MET A 239 -15.57 -5.82 -9.80
CA MET A 239 -14.73 -5.52 -10.97
C MET A 239 -14.63 -4.01 -11.29
N ALA A 240 -15.53 -3.19 -10.74
CA ALA A 240 -15.54 -1.73 -10.86
C ALA A 240 -14.85 -1.02 -9.67
N PHE A 241 -13.91 -1.68 -8.98
CA PHE A 241 -13.12 -1.10 -7.88
C PHE A 241 -12.60 0.34 -8.14
N PRO A 242 -12.12 0.71 -9.35
CA PRO A 242 -11.69 2.09 -9.63
C PRO A 242 -12.83 3.12 -9.60
N LEU A 243 -14.04 2.72 -10.00
CA LEU A 243 -15.23 3.57 -9.95
C LEU A 243 -15.60 3.90 -8.49
N MET A 244 -15.42 2.93 -7.60
CA MET A 244 -15.69 3.09 -6.17
C MET A 244 -14.79 4.14 -5.52
N LEU A 245 -13.51 4.18 -5.90
CA LEU A 245 -12.55 5.19 -5.46
C LEU A 245 -12.90 6.59 -5.99
N MET A 246 -13.39 6.68 -7.23
CA MET A 246 -13.87 7.95 -7.78
C MET A 246 -15.09 8.47 -7.01
N VAL A 247 -16.01 7.59 -6.61
CA VAL A 247 -17.13 7.96 -5.73
C VAL A 247 -16.64 8.48 -4.39
N MET A 248 -15.57 7.90 -3.80
CA MET A 248 -14.95 8.43 -2.59
C MET A 248 -14.43 9.86 -2.76
N VAL A 249 -13.72 10.12 -3.86
CA VAL A 249 -13.23 11.46 -4.19
C VAL A 249 -14.39 12.44 -4.38
N CYS A 250 -15.47 12.01 -5.02
CA CYS A 250 -16.70 12.80 -5.17
C CYS A 250 -17.35 13.10 -3.82
N ILE A 251 -17.47 12.12 -2.91
CA ILE A 251 -18.00 12.33 -1.56
C ILE A 251 -17.15 13.35 -0.82
N ARG A 252 -15.83 13.22 -0.86
CA ARG A 252 -14.92 14.21 -0.28
C ARG A 252 -15.18 15.61 -0.84
N LYS A 253 -15.23 15.74 -2.17
CA LYS A 253 -15.40 17.04 -2.80
C LYS A 253 -16.76 17.68 -2.55
N PHE A 254 -17.84 16.95 -2.78
CA PHE A 254 -19.19 17.52 -2.74
C PHE A 254 -19.80 17.56 -1.35
N VAL A 255 -19.47 16.61 -0.47
CA VAL A 255 -20.05 16.50 0.87
C VAL A 255 -19.16 17.21 1.91
N MET A 256 -17.86 16.96 1.92
CA MET A 256 -16.99 17.53 2.97
C MET A 256 -16.76 19.04 2.79
N GLU A 257 -16.61 19.55 1.56
CA GLU A 257 -16.45 20.99 1.32
C GLU A 257 -17.71 21.81 1.67
N LYS A 258 -18.89 21.18 1.70
CA LYS A 258 -20.14 21.85 2.11
C LYS A 258 -20.34 21.90 3.63
N ILE A 259 -19.81 20.92 4.37
CA ILE A 259 -20.06 20.75 5.82
C ILE A 259 -18.96 21.43 6.66
N PHE A 260 -17.72 21.45 6.16
CA PHE A 260 -16.55 21.94 6.89
C PHE A 260 -16.04 23.27 6.34
N LEU A 261 -15.51 24.12 7.23
CA LEU A 261 -14.82 25.33 6.82
C LEU A 261 -13.47 24.97 6.18
N GLU A 262 -13.00 25.69 5.15
CA GLU A 262 -11.73 25.39 4.49
C GLU A 262 -10.54 25.29 5.46
N LYS A 263 -10.52 26.11 6.51
CA LYS A 263 -9.47 26.09 7.55
C LYS A 263 -9.46 24.78 8.35
N GLU A 264 -10.63 24.20 8.58
CA GLU A 264 -10.79 22.93 9.31
C GLU A 264 -10.41 21.76 8.39
N LEU A 265 -10.83 21.82 7.12
CA LEU A 265 -10.52 20.80 6.14
C LEU A 265 -9.02 20.73 5.83
N ARG A 266 -8.35 21.88 5.66
CA ARG A 266 -6.87 21.96 5.48
C ARG A 266 -6.08 21.49 6.70
N ALA A 267 -6.68 21.48 7.88
CA ALA A 267 -6.03 20.98 9.09
C ALA A 267 -6.23 19.46 9.27
N LEU A 268 -7.29 18.89 8.69
CA LEU A 268 -7.66 17.48 8.81
C LEU A 268 -7.24 16.63 7.60
N ASP A 269 -6.93 17.25 6.46
CA ASP A 269 -6.57 16.58 5.22
C ASP A 269 -5.74 17.50 4.31
N ASP A 270 -4.94 16.92 3.44
CA ASP A 270 -4.15 17.67 2.46
C ASP A 270 -5.10 18.29 1.41
N PRO A 271 -4.94 19.56 1.00
CA PRO A 271 -5.84 20.18 0.02
C PRO A 271 -5.79 19.42 -1.32
N LEU A 272 -6.96 19.06 -1.87
CA LEU A 272 -7.03 18.56 -3.24
C LEU A 272 -6.61 19.67 -4.20
N PRO A 273 -5.83 19.38 -5.26
CA PRO A 273 -5.59 20.35 -6.30
C PRO A 273 -6.93 20.78 -6.93
N PRO A 274 -7.10 22.05 -7.30
CA PRO A 274 -8.30 22.51 -7.99
C PRO A 274 -8.50 21.73 -9.30
N TRP A 275 -9.75 21.54 -9.74
CA TRP A 275 -10.09 20.77 -10.96
C TRP A 275 -9.29 21.23 -12.19
N HIS A 276 -8.98 22.53 -12.29
CA HIS A 276 -8.19 23.08 -13.38
C HIS A 276 -6.73 22.60 -13.38
N GLU A 277 -6.13 22.36 -12.20
CA GLU A 277 -4.78 21.82 -12.06
C GLU A 277 -4.74 20.30 -12.28
N MET A 278 -5.85 19.59 -12.04
CA MET A 278 -5.99 18.18 -12.41
C MET A 278 -6.03 17.97 -13.94
N ILE A 279 -6.57 18.94 -14.69
CA ILE A 279 -6.68 18.90 -16.16
C ILE A 279 -5.43 19.46 -16.84
N ARG A 280 -4.74 20.42 -16.21
CA ARG A 280 -3.45 20.96 -16.67
C ARG A 280 -2.50 21.14 -15.47
N PRO A 281 -1.51 20.24 -15.28
CA PRO A 281 -0.54 20.44 -14.22
C PRO A 281 0.26 21.71 -14.51
N SER A 282 0.13 22.71 -13.63
CA SER A 282 0.93 23.93 -13.68
C SER A 282 2.27 23.65 -13.01
N ASN A 283 3.40 23.99 -13.65
CA ASN A 283 4.76 23.90 -13.08
C ASN A 283 5.01 24.88 -11.92
N LYS A 284 3.99 25.28 -11.15
CA LYS A 284 4.19 26.13 -9.99
C LYS A 284 4.65 25.27 -8.82
N PRO A 285 5.75 25.63 -8.15
CA PRO A 285 6.14 24.96 -6.91
C PRO A 285 5.01 25.10 -5.90
N LEU A 286 4.61 23.98 -5.28
CA LEU A 286 3.66 23.98 -4.16
C LEU A 286 4.17 24.96 -3.10
N MET A 287 3.29 25.84 -2.61
CA MET A 287 3.64 26.76 -1.53
C MET A 287 4.23 25.96 -0.35
N PRO A 288 5.36 26.41 0.22
CA PRO A 288 5.97 25.77 1.37
C PRO A 288 4.95 25.78 2.53
N THR A 289 4.55 24.59 2.99
CA THR A 289 3.84 24.45 4.26
C THR A 289 4.81 24.81 5.39
N ILE A 290 4.30 25.27 6.53
CA ILE A 290 5.13 25.67 7.70
C ILE A 290 6.05 24.53 8.18
N ASP A 291 5.74 23.27 7.84
CA ASP A 291 6.64 22.12 8.07
C ASP A 291 7.89 22.12 7.19
N SER A 292 7.84 22.68 5.97
CA SER A 292 9.00 22.70 5.06
C SER A 292 10.18 23.51 5.60
N ASP A 293 9.94 24.47 6.50
CA ASP A 293 11.00 25.24 7.16
C ASP A 293 11.65 24.44 8.30
N LYS A 294 10.90 23.55 8.96
CA LYS A 294 11.45 22.58 9.93
C LYS A 294 12.16 21.42 9.23
N THR A 295 11.61 20.94 8.12
CA THR A 295 12.22 19.88 7.31
C THR A 295 13.54 20.33 6.71
N LYS A 296 13.67 21.57 6.22
CA LYS A 296 14.96 22.12 5.75
C LYS A 296 16.03 22.17 6.85
N LYS A 297 15.62 22.53 8.06
CA LYS A 297 16.53 22.57 9.22
C LYS A 297 16.98 21.16 9.64
N ASN A 298 16.08 20.18 9.52
CA ASN A 298 16.39 18.77 9.79
C ASN A 298 17.20 18.13 8.65
N GLU A 299 16.96 18.45 7.39
CA GLU A 299 17.76 18.00 6.24
C GLU A 299 19.20 18.50 6.35
N GLN A 300 19.43 19.76 6.73
CA GLN A 300 20.77 20.29 7.01
C GLN A 300 21.46 19.55 8.17
N THR A 301 20.71 19.11 9.16
CA THR A 301 21.26 18.36 10.31
C THR A 301 21.60 16.92 9.93
N VAL A 302 20.77 16.28 9.10
CA VAL A 302 21.00 14.91 8.60
C VAL A 302 22.15 14.86 7.59
N GLU A 303 22.33 15.88 6.76
CA GLU A 303 23.45 15.97 5.80
C GLU A 303 24.80 16.20 6.50
N LEU A 304 24.79 16.88 7.65
CA LEU A 304 25.96 16.99 8.54
C LEU A 304 26.27 15.66 9.24
N ILE A 305 25.25 14.88 9.61
CA ILE A 305 25.43 13.57 10.20
C ILE A 305 25.92 12.56 9.16
N SER A 306 25.38 12.53 7.93
CA SER A 306 25.83 11.59 6.90
C SER A 306 27.30 11.84 6.50
N ARG A 307 27.74 13.09 6.44
CA ARG A 307 29.15 13.45 6.22
C ARG A 307 30.09 13.01 7.36
N SER A 308 29.57 12.78 8.57
CA SER A 308 30.37 12.28 9.69
C SER A 308 30.60 10.76 9.66
N PHE A 309 29.81 10.03 8.86
CA PHE A 309 29.90 8.57 8.70
C PHE A 309 30.67 8.13 7.44
N ASP A 310 31.07 9.07 6.57
CA ASP A 310 31.87 8.80 5.36
C ASP A 310 33.40 8.91 5.61
N CYS A 311 33.88 8.63 6.82
CA CYS A 311 35.31 8.42 7.14
C CYS A 311 35.62 6.94 7.43
#